data_AF-A0A5B6TK57-F1
#
_entry.id   AF-A0A5B6TK57-F1
#
_cell.length_a   1.000
_cell.length_b   1.000
_cell.length_c   1.000
_cell.angle_alpha   90.00
_cell.angle_beta   90.00
_cell.angle_gamma   90.00
#
_symmetry.space_group_name_H-M   'P 1'
#
loop_
_entity.id
_entity.type
_entity.pdbx_description
1 polymer ?
#
loop_
_entity_poly.entity_id
_entity_poly.type
_entity_poly.pdbx_seq_one_letter_code
_entity_poly.pdbx_strand_id
1 'polypeptide(L)'
;MNTLVLATEEQEAEVSLKFYNRAYLHLQDPAELKAWLPQADLVIDLLLHERPKRLAQYNQQGKGDKITVFFNANHLNLTEFTSAYAPLNFNLAGLIGEPLVNKEVLEVVPLREDSHRSIDKAFVFLASLYQLVKV
;
A
#
# COMPACT_ATOMS: atom_id res chain seq x y z
N MET A 1 -0.81 12.92 -7.03
CA MET A 1 0.00 11.88 -6.37
C MET A 1 0.30 10.84 -7.42
N ASN A 2 1.55 10.41 -7.54
CA ASN A 2 1.92 9.31 -8.42
C ASN A 2 1.67 7.98 -7.69
N THR A 3 0.88 7.09 -8.30
CA THR A 3 0.53 5.80 -7.71
C THR A 3 1.23 4.67 -8.45
N LEU A 4 1.98 3.85 -7.71
CA LEU A 4 2.50 2.58 -8.20
C LEU A 4 1.60 1.44 -7.74
N VAL A 5 1.33 0.49 -8.64
CA VAL A 5 0.58 -0.72 -8.32
C VAL A 5 1.48 -1.93 -8.58
N LEU A 6 1.70 -2.73 -7.54
CA LEU A 6 2.43 -3.98 -7.58
C LEU A 6 1.43 -5.09 -7.26
N ALA A 7 0.96 -5.75 -8.31
CA ALA A 7 -0.19 -6.64 -8.27
C ALA A 7 -0.09 -7.65 -9.41
N THR A 8 -0.81 -8.78 -9.33
CA THR A 8 -1.09 -9.60 -10.51
C THR A 8 -1.94 -8.82 -11.51
N GLU A 9 -2.11 -9.33 -12.74
CA GLU A 9 -2.97 -8.69 -13.74
C GLU A 9 -4.44 -8.60 -13.27
N GLU A 10 -4.94 -9.65 -12.62
CA GLU A 10 -6.31 -9.69 -12.10
C GLU A 10 -6.50 -8.67 -10.97
N GLN A 11 -5.53 -8.58 -10.07
CA GLN A 11 -5.53 -7.61 -8.98
C GLN A 11 -5.40 -6.17 -9.48
N GLU A 12 -4.58 -5.93 -10.52
CA GLU A 12 -4.48 -4.62 -11.16
C GLU A 12 -5.81 -4.20 -11.76
N ALA A 13 -6.48 -5.10 -12.49
CA ALA A 13 -7.79 -4.83 -13.05
C ALA A 13 -8.82 -4.49 -11.95
N GLU A 14 -8.79 -5.21 -10.82
CA GLU A 14 -9.63 -4.91 -9.67
C GLU A 14 -9.35 -3.53 -9.07
N VAL A 15 -8.07 -3.19 -8.88
CA VAL A 15 -7.63 -1.87 -8.35
C VAL A 15 -8.07 -0.75 -9.28
N SER A 16 -7.90 -0.94 -10.60
CA SER A 16 -8.31 0.01 -11.63
C SER A 16 -9.82 0.23 -11.67
N LEU A 17 -10.61 -0.82 -11.38
CA LEU A 17 -12.06 -0.69 -11.17
C LEU A 17 -12.41 -0.07 -9.80
N LYS A 18 -11.67 -0.33 -8.73
CA LYS A 18 -12.00 0.24 -7.42
C LYS A 18 -11.72 1.75 -7.36
N PHE A 19 -10.64 2.20 -7.98
CA PHE A 19 -10.12 3.55 -7.84
C PHE A 19 -10.04 4.24 -9.21
N TYR A 20 -11.22 4.63 -9.73
CA TYR A 20 -11.36 5.24 -11.05
C TYR A 20 -10.60 6.59 -11.19
N ASN A 21 -10.16 6.92 -12.41
CA ASN A 21 -9.50 8.20 -12.79
C ASN A 21 -8.12 8.45 -12.15
N ARG A 22 -7.25 7.44 -12.06
CA ARG A 22 -5.90 7.60 -11.50
C ARG A 22 -4.84 7.10 -12.47
N ALA A 23 -3.67 7.74 -12.43
CA ALA A 23 -2.52 7.31 -13.19
C ALA A 23 -1.81 6.21 -12.40
N TYR A 24 -1.93 4.97 -12.89
CA TYR A 24 -1.21 3.81 -12.35
C TYR A 24 -0.02 3.50 -13.22
N LEU A 25 1.08 3.16 -12.56
CA LEU A 25 2.13 2.40 -13.19
C LEU A 25 2.12 1.00 -12.60
N HIS A 26 1.80 0.03 -13.46
CA HIS A 26 1.87 -1.40 -13.13
C HIS A 26 3.29 -1.89 -13.35
N LEU A 27 3.90 -2.44 -12.30
CA LEU A 27 5.25 -2.97 -12.35
C LEU A 27 5.24 -4.48 -12.05
N GLN A 28 5.74 -5.26 -13.00
CA GLN A 28 5.91 -6.71 -12.84
C GLN A 28 7.31 -7.04 -12.29
N ASP A 29 8.34 -6.28 -12.70
CA ASP A 29 9.73 -6.52 -12.33
C ASP A 29 10.13 -5.71 -11.06
N PRO A 30 10.56 -6.38 -9.97
CA PRO A 30 11.14 -5.71 -8.81
C PRO A 30 12.35 -4.81 -9.11
N ALA A 31 13.10 -5.04 -10.20
CA ALA A 31 14.24 -4.20 -10.56
C ALA A 31 13.83 -2.79 -11.01
N GLU A 32 12.67 -2.67 -11.66
CA GLU A 32 12.12 -1.38 -12.10
C GLU A 32 11.63 -0.52 -10.92
N LEU A 33 11.29 -1.16 -9.80
CA LEU A 33 10.81 -0.49 -8.60
C LEU A 33 11.80 0.58 -8.12
N LYS A 34 13.11 0.36 -8.28
CA LYS A 34 14.15 1.34 -7.90
C LYS A 34 14.06 2.66 -8.68
N ALA A 35 13.65 2.62 -9.95
CA ALA A 35 13.54 3.82 -10.79
C ALA A 35 12.28 4.64 -10.46
N TRP A 36 11.22 3.96 -10.02
CA TRP A 36 9.90 4.55 -9.84
C TRP A 36 9.58 4.92 -8.39
N LEU A 37 10.15 4.22 -7.40
CA LEU A 37 9.96 4.53 -5.98
C LEU A 37 10.28 5.97 -5.60
N PRO A 38 11.39 6.59 -6.09
CA PRO A 38 11.69 7.98 -5.80
C PRO A 38 10.68 8.97 -6.39
N GLN A 39 9.75 8.53 -7.23
CA GLN A 39 8.72 9.34 -7.88
C GLN A 39 7.32 9.08 -7.30
N ALA A 40 7.12 7.92 -6.67
CA ALA A 40 5.86 7.52 -6.07
C ALA A 40 5.51 8.34 -4.83
N ASP A 41 4.24 8.66 -4.66
CA ASP A 41 3.69 9.18 -3.41
C ASP A 41 2.82 8.12 -2.71
N LEU A 42 2.22 7.24 -3.51
CA LEU A 42 1.38 6.13 -3.08
C LEU A 42 1.85 4.85 -3.77
N VAL A 43 1.92 3.76 -3.03
CA VAL A 43 2.17 2.41 -3.54
C VAL A 43 1.04 1.52 -3.04
N ILE A 44 0.45 0.73 -3.94
CA ILE A 44 -0.48 -0.34 -3.62
C ILE A 44 0.25 -1.64 -3.98
N ASP A 45 0.88 -2.28 -2.99
CA ASP A 45 1.62 -3.55 -3.14
C ASP A 45 0.82 -4.72 -2.59
N LEU A 46 -0.05 -5.27 -3.43
CA LEU A 46 -0.89 -6.41 -3.09
C LEU A 46 -0.09 -7.72 -2.97
N LEU A 47 1.18 -7.72 -3.41
CA LEU A 47 2.09 -8.86 -3.35
C LEU A 47 3.11 -8.77 -2.19
N LEU A 48 3.04 -7.71 -1.37
CA LEU A 48 4.04 -7.46 -0.33
C LEU A 48 4.13 -8.60 0.70
N HIS A 49 2.99 -9.20 1.03
CA HIS A 49 2.89 -10.29 1.99
C HIS A 49 3.63 -11.55 1.54
N GLU A 50 3.68 -11.80 0.23
CA GLU A 50 4.46 -12.89 -0.38
C GLU A 50 5.93 -12.51 -0.58
N ARG A 51 6.23 -11.21 -0.67
CA ARG A 51 7.55 -10.65 -0.96
C ARG A 51 8.00 -9.62 0.09
N PRO A 52 8.05 -9.97 1.39
CA PRO A 52 8.27 -8.99 2.46
C PRO A 52 9.66 -8.34 2.40
N LYS A 53 10.63 -8.94 1.70
CA LYS A 53 11.95 -8.35 1.43
C LYS A 53 11.85 -6.98 0.72
N ARG A 54 10.74 -6.67 0.04
CA ARG A 54 10.48 -5.35 -0.57
C ARG A 54 10.39 -4.21 0.45
N LEU A 55 10.03 -4.50 1.70
CA LEU A 55 10.02 -3.49 2.78
C LEU A 55 11.39 -2.80 2.93
N ALA A 56 12.48 -3.55 2.76
CA ALA A 56 13.82 -2.99 2.78
C ALA A 56 14.08 -2.03 1.61
N GLN A 57 13.52 -2.30 0.43
CA GLN A 57 13.62 -1.40 -0.72
C GLN A 57 12.85 -0.10 -0.48
N TYR A 58 11.65 -0.17 0.11
CA TYR A 58 10.89 1.03 0.49
C TYR A 58 11.66 1.88 1.52
N ASN A 59 12.27 1.24 2.52
CA ASN A 59 13.09 1.94 3.50
C ASN A 59 14.33 2.62 2.89
N GLN A 60 15.01 1.97 1.93
CA GLN A 60 16.28 2.46 1.39
C GLN A 60 16.12 3.39 0.18
N GLN A 61 15.09 3.17 -0.64
CA GLN A 61 14.94 3.77 -1.97
C GLN A 61 13.67 4.61 -2.09
N GLY A 62 12.74 4.50 -1.15
CA GLY A 62 11.54 5.33 -1.08
C GLY A 62 11.85 6.75 -0.60
N LYS A 63 10.81 7.59 -0.58
CA LYS A 63 10.90 8.99 -0.11
C LYS A 63 10.74 9.12 1.43
N GLY A 64 11.01 8.06 2.20
CA GLY A 64 10.81 8.03 3.65
C GLY A 64 9.35 8.30 4.04
N ASP A 65 9.11 9.23 4.96
CA ASP A 65 7.77 9.56 5.49
C ASP A 65 6.82 10.17 4.44
N LYS A 66 7.31 10.49 3.25
CA LYS A 66 6.51 11.04 2.14
C LYS A 66 5.81 9.99 1.29
N ILE A 67 6.17 8.70 1.41
CA ILE A 67 5.50 7.62 0.69
C ILE A 67 4.51 6.90 1.60
N THR A 68 3.35 6.58 1.05
CA THR A 68 2.35 5.72 1.69
C THR A 68 2.29 4.40 0.93
N VAL A 69 2.41 3.29 1.63
CA VAL A 69 2.36 1.94 1.08
C VAL A 69 1.14 1.24 1.67
N PHE A 70 0.20 0.89 0.80
CA PHE A 70 -0.87 -0.04 1.11
C PHE A 70 -0.49 -1.44 0.68
N PHE A 71 -0.84 -2.45 1.47
CA PHE A 71 -0.59 -3.84 1.11
C PHE A 71 -1.76 -4.75 1.47
N ASN A 72 -1.85 -5.91 0.83
CA ASN A 72 -2.82 -6.94 1.22
C ASN A 72 -2.46 -7.49 2.61
N ALA A 73 -3.33 -7.24 3.59
CA ALA A 73 -3.19 -7.69 4.97
C ALA A 73 -4.12 -8.88 5.31
N ASN A 74 -4.86 -9.41 4.33
CA ASN A 74 -5.72 -10.56 4.55
C ASN A 74 -4.88 -11.76 5.03
N HIS A 75 -5.38 -12.45 6.05
CA HIS A 75 -4.77 -13.66 6.62
C HIS A 75 -3.38 -13.49 7.27
N LEU A 76 -2.93 -12.25 7.52
CA LEU A 76 -1.67 -12.00 8.22
C LEU A 76 -1.87 -11.77 9.71
N ASN A 77 -0.93 -12.28 10.52
CA ASN A 77 -0.75 -11.80 11.89
C ASN A 77 0.00 -10.46 11.84
N LEU A 78 -0.73 -9.36 11.93
CA LEU A 78 -0.18 -8.01 11.76
C LEU A 78 0.78 -7.60 12.89
N THR A 79 0.58 -8.12 14.11
CA THR A 79 1.51 -7.90 15.23
C THR A 79 2.88 -8.51 14.94
N GLU A 80 2.90 -9.77 14.49
CA GLU A 80 4.14 -10.46 14.12
C GLU A 80 4.79 -9.83 12.88
N PHE A 81 3.98 -9.51 11.86
CA PHE A 81 4.46 -8.87 10.65
C PHE A 81 5.13 -7.52 10.95
N THR A 82 4.47 -6.67 11.73
CA THR A 82 5.02 -5.34 12.09
C THR A 82 6.30 -5.47 12.90
N SER A 83 6.32 -6.37 13.88
CA SER A 83 7.48 -6.59 14.76
C SER A 83 8.70 -7.11 14.00
N ALA A 84 8.50 -7.93 12.96
CA ALA A 84 9.58 -8.51 12.17
C ALA A 84 10.31 -7.48 11.27
N TYR A 85 9.64 -6.37 10.93
CA TYR A 85 10.15 -5.42 9.93
C TYR A 85 10.25 -3.97 10.41
N ALA A 86 9.91 -3.70 11.67
CA ALA A 86 10.18 -2.41 12.31
C ALA A 86 11.70 -2.23 12.60
N PRO A 87 12.21 -0.98 12.59
CA PRO A 87 11.52 0.26 12.28
C PRO A 87 11.36 0.51 10.77
N LEU A 88 10.24 1.12 10.40
CA LEU A 88 9.95 1.58 9.03
C LEU A 88 10.06 3.11 8.97
N ASN A 89 10.72 3.65 7.94
CA ASN A 89 10.83 5.09 7.75
C ASN A 89 9.73 5.70 6.88
N PHE A 90 8.83 4.88 6.34
CA PHE A 90 7.68 5.27 5.51
C PHE A 90 6.35 4.88 6.15
N ASN A 91 5.23 5.35 5.59
CA ASN A 91 3.89 5.01 6.08
C ASN A 91 3.45 3.67 5.48
N LEU A 92 3.24 2.65 6.32
CA LEU A 92 2.75 1.35 5.90
C LEU A 92 1.37 1.09 6.51
N ALA A 93 0.42 0.66 5.68
CA ALA A 93 -0.91 0.30 6.12
C ALA A 93 -1.46 -0.93 5.39
N GLY A 94 -2.04 -1.85 6.16
CA GLY A 94 -2.69 -3.05 5.62
C GLY A 94 -4.10 -2.75 5.13
N LEU A 95 -4.47 -3.28 3.98
CA LEU A 95 -5.84 -3.32 3.47
C LEU A 95 -6.45 -4.68 3.81
N ILE A 96 -7.62 -4.66 4.44
CA ILE A 96 -8.40 -5.86 4.78
C ILE A 96 -9.68 -5.88 3.93
N GLY A 97 -10.07 -7.10 3.52
CA GLY A 97 -11.30 -7.34 2.80
C GLY A 97 -11.09 -7.39 1.29
N GLU A 98 -10.59 -8.52 0.81
CA GLU A 98 -10.62 -8.86 -0.62
C GLU A 98 -11.97 -9.52 -1.00
N PRO A 99 -12.47 -9.29 -2.22
CA PRO A 99 -11.99 -8.32 -3.22
C PRO A 99 -12.36 -6.87 -2.87
N LEU A 100 -11.46 -5.92 -3.16
CA LEU A 100 -11.58 -4.49 -2.81
C LEU A 100 -12.74 -3.81 -3.56
N VAL A 101 -12.98 -4.21 -4.81
CA VAL A 101 -13.98 -3.60 -5.70
C VAL A 101 -15.40 -3.65 -5.12
N ASN A 102 -15.71 -4.66 -4.32
CA ASN A 102 -17.03 -4.87 -3.74
C ASN A 102 -17.24 -4.13 -2.40
N LYS A 103 -16.21 -3.46 -1.87
CA LYS A 103 -16.26 -2.80 -0.57
C LYS A 103 -16.57 -1.31 -0.75
N GLU A 104 -17.63 -0.82 -0.12
CA GLU A 104 -17.90 0.63 -0.09
C GLU A 104 -16.91 1.37 0.82
N VAL A 105 -16.71 0.83 2.02
CA VAL A 105 -15.73 1.30 3.01
C VAL A 105 -14.60 0.27 3.12
N LEU A 106 -13.36 0.73 2.91
CA LEU A 106 -12.18 -0.12 3.02
C LEU A 106 -11.67 -0.17 4.47
N GLU A 107 -11.32 -1.36 4.93
CA GLU A 107 -10.72 -1.56 6.25
C GLU A 107 -9.21 -1.40 6.16
N VAL A 108 -8.67 -0.50 6.97
CA VAL A 108 -7.26 -0.10 6.90
C VAL A 108 -6.62 -0.22 8.27
N VAL A 109 -5.53 -0.95 8.34
CA VAL A 109 -4.75 -1.10 9.56
C VAL A 109 -3.47 -0.27 9.43
N PRO A 110 -3.29 0.81 10.20
CA PRO A 110 -2.04 1.55 10.21
C PRO A 110 -0.98 0.76 11.00
N LEU A 111 0.21 0.55 10.43
CA LEU A 111 1.33 -0.10 11.13
C LEU A 111 2.24 0.91 11.86
N ARG A 112 1.92 2.20 11.76
CA ARG A 112 2.52 3.29 12.56
C ARG A 112 1.44 4.27 13.01
N GLU A 113 1.53 4.73 14.24
CA GLU A 113 0.54 5.65 14.83
C GLU A 113 0.49 7.01 14.11
N ASP A 114 1.62 7.48 13.60
CA ASP A 114 1.75 8.77 12.90
C ASP A 114 1.30 8.72 11.42
N SER A 115 0.96 7.54 10.89
CA SER A 115 0.57 7.37 9.49
C SER A 115 -0.85 7.83 9.15
N HIS A 116 -1.70 8.13 10.14
CA HIS A 116 -3.11 8.46 9.92
C HIS A 116 -3.29 9.60 8.91
N ARG A 117 -2.55 10.70 9.06
CA ARG A 117 -2.65 11.84 8.14
C ARG A 117 -2.26 11.48 6.69
N SER A 118 -1.28 10.61 6.53
CA SER A 118 -0.83 10.13 5.21
C SER A 118 -1.87 9.22 4.58
N ILE A 119 -2.51 8.35 5.38
CA ILE A 119 -3.60 7.47 4.99
C ILE A 119 -4.82 8.30 4.56
N ASP A 120 -5.23 9.30 5.35
CA ASP A 120 -6.31 10.23 5.01
C ASP A 120 -6.09 10.87 3.64
N LYS A 121 -4.90 11.43 3.43
CA LYS A 121 -4.52 12.07 2.18
C LYS A 121 -4.60 11.08 1.01
N ALA A 122 -4.17 9.85 1.21
CA ALA A 122 -4.25 8.80 0.21
C ALA A 122 -5.70 8.43 -0.12
N PHE A 123 -6.60 8.31 0.85
CA PHE A 123 -8.01 7.98 0.60
C PHE A 123 -8.82 9.12 -0.02
N VAL A 124 -8.54 10.37 0.38
CA VAL A 124 -9.06 11.56 -0.33
C VAL A 124 -8.59 11.53 -1.78
N PHE A 125 -7.31 11.25 -2.02
CA PHE A 125 -6.79 11.12 -3.37
C PHE A 125 -7.43 9.94 -4.11
N LEU A 126 -7.64 8.77 -3.50
CA LEU A 126 -8.27 7.61 -4.12
C LEU A 126 -9.79 7.77 -4.32
N ALA A 127 -10.40 8.83 -3.76
CA ALA A 127 -11.84 9.06 -3.76
C ALA A 127 -12.63 7.85 -3.23
N SER A 128 -12.15 7.23 -2.14
CA SER A 128 -12.81 6.08 -1.50
C SER A 128 -12.94 6.31 0.00
N LEU A 129 -14.00 5.76 0.58
CA LEU A 129 -14.18 5.71 2.03
C LEU A 129 -13.29 4.63 2.64
N TYR A 130 -12.88 4.88 3.88
CA TYR A 130 -12.13 3.92 4.68
C TYR A 130 -12.45 4.05 6.17
N GLN A 131 -12.13 3.00 6.91
CA GLN A 131 -12.15 3.00 8.37
C GLN A 131 -10.86 2.42 8.91
N LEU A 132 -10.34 2.99 10.00
CA LEU A 132 -9.19 2.45 10.70
C LEU A 132 -9.61 1.27 11.58
N VAL A 133 -8.92 0.16 11.40
CA VAL A 133 -9.06 -1.04 12.24
C VAL A 133 -7.82 -1.15 13.12
N LYS A 134 -8.02 -1.47 14.40
CA LYS A 134 -6.92 -1.68 15.36
C LYS A 134 -6.42 -3.12 15.27
N VAL A 135 -5.10 -3.29 15.39
CA VAL A 135 -4.44 -4.59 15.62
C VAL A 135 -4.60 -5.02 17.06
#